data_AF-A0A2S5QJF6-F1
#
_entry.id   AF-A0A2S5QJF6-F1
#
_cell.length_a   1.000
_cell.length_b   1.000
_cell.length_c   1.000
_cell.angle_alpha   90.00
_cell.angle_beta   90.00
_cell.angle_gamma   90.00
#
_symmetry.space_group_name_H-M   'P 1'
#
loop_
_entity.id
_entity.type
_entity.pdbx_description
1 polymer ?
#
loop_
_entity_poly.entity_id
_entity_poly.type
_entity_poly.pdbx_seq_one_letter_code
_entity_poly.pdbx_strand_id
1 'polypeptide(L)'
;MNSYKEDDNNIPFHWKLIFGIVLFLLLTSAAFFVCKFFLTFSGEIFPSNVRDDWGTLGDFFGGILNPIFGFASFIALLATIFYQSKELNASTKELRNSATALTAQNKAIELQSFEQTFFSWINTYRDLLNSISSNAGSSIKDTTGRTQLYNLWNSSLASHAIYSSISDYDPNTGSMIFKNEFSGDYGLNFESLSNYKKIEIIGQHKPEAVTDQLFKLWSLLYHENEYQIDSLFRTVYRLLIWIDSQQPQRLNSAQKWLYVSIIRSQLSWIEMVYLYYNGLTGLGSKFKILIEKYALFDNLSFDSDIGIKVMNKHLPLERSYSNEAFSSELAREKLGLPKSSEDTLALATTTS
;
A
#
# COMPACT_ATOMS: atom_id res chain seq x y z
N MET A 1 -14.76 -23.28 7.81
CA MET A 1 -15.05 -24.73 7.87
C MET A 1 -15.67 -25.02 9.24
N ASN A 2 -17.00 -24.86 9.34
CA ASN A 2 -17.76 -25.19 10.54
C ASN A 2 -19.15 -25.67 10.10
N SER A 3 -19.37 -26.97 10.28
CA SER A 3 -20.63 -27.65 10.56
C SER A 3 -21.93 -27.00 10.07
N TYR A 4 -22.37 -27.37 8.87
CA TYR A 4 -23.81 -27.58 8.62
C TYR A 4 -24.03 -29.09 8.49
N LYS A 5 -24.20 -29.75 9.64
CA LYS A 5 -24.81 -31.06 9.72
C LYS A 5 -26.32 -30.87 9.71
N GLU A 6 -26.95 -31.59 8.79
CA GLU A 6 -28.26 -32.27 8.91
C GLU A 6 -29.33 -31.56 9.73
N ASP A 7 -30.41 -31.13 9.08
CA ASP A 7 -31.74 -31.78 9.17
C ASP A 7 -32.75 -30.93 8.38
N ASP A 8 -33.18 -31.33 7.17
CA ASP A 8 -34.47 -30.84 6.63
C ASP A 8 -35.02 -31.62 5.42
N ASN A 9 -34.71 -32.93 5.30
CA ASN A 9 -35.48 -33.82 4.40
C ASN A 9 -36.76 -34.35 5.07
N ASN A 10 -37.10 -33.86 6.27
CA ASN A 10 -38.26 -34.29 7.00
C ASN A 10 -39.35 -33.22 6.87
N ILE A 11 -40.39 -33.52 6.08
CA ILE A 11 -41.59 -32.68 5.98
C ILE A 11 -42.00 -32.25 7.41
N PRO A 12 -42.09 -30.95 7.70
CA PRO A 12 -42.34 -30.45 9.05
C PRO A 12 -43.56 -31.12 9.67
N PHE A 13 -43.48 -31.46 10.96
CA PHE A 13 -44.53 -32.20 11.68
C PHE A 13 -45.94 -31.59 11.48
N HIS A 14 -46.03 -30.26 11.40
CA HIS A 14 -47.28 -29.55 11.14
C HIS A 14 -47.87 -29.80 9.74
N TRP A 15 -47.04 -30.01 8.71
CA TRP A 15 -47.50 -30.38 7.38
C TRP A 15 -48.03 -31.82 7.34
N LYS A 16 -47.40 -32.75 8.08
CA LYS A 16 -47.92 -34.12 8.26
C LYS A 16 -49.28 -34.10 8.97
N LEU A 17 -49.45 -33.21 9.95
CA LEU A 17 -50.70 -33.03 10.69
C LEU A 17 -51.82 -32.44 9.80
N ILE A 18 -51.53 -31.39 9.02
CA ILE A 18 -52.50 -30.78 8.10
C ILE A 18 -52.94 -31.79 7.04
N PHE A 19 -52.00 -32.52 6.45
CA PHE A 19 -52.30 -33.57 5.45
C PHE A 19 -53.13 -34.70 6.06
N GLY A 20 -52.81 -35.11 7.29
CA GLY A 20 -53.59 -36.09 8.05
C GLY A 20 -55.02 -35.65 8.34
N ILE A 21 -55.23 -34.38 8.70
CA ILE A 21 -56.56 -33.82 8.96
C ILE A 21 -57.39 -33.74 7.67
N VAL A 22 -56.79 -33.29 6.57
CA VAL A 22 -57.47 -33.23 5.26
C VAL A 22 -57.83 -34.64 4.77
N LEU A 23 -56.93 -35.61 4.91
CA LEU A 23 -57.19 -37.00 4.56
C LEU A 23 -58.29 -37.63 5.44
N PHE A 24 -58.29 -37.32 6.74
CA PHE A 24 -59.33 -37.77 7.67
C PHE A 24 -60.71 -37.16 7.34
N LEU A 25 -60.76 -35.87 6.99
CA LEU A 25 -62.00 -35.21 6.55
C LEU A 25 -62.51 -35.80 5.22
N LEU A 26 -61.61 -36.13 4.28
CA LEU A 26 -61.97 -36.81 3.04
C LEU A 26 -62.49 -38.24 3.28
N LEU A 27 -61.84 -39.01 4.16
CA LEU A 27 -62.25 -40.37 4.49
C LEU A 27 -63.58 -40.41 5.25
N THR A 28 -63.82 -39.47 6.17
CA THR A 28 -65.10 -39.36 6.89
C THR A 28 -66.23 -38.88 5.99
N SER A 29 -65.96 -37.95 5.08
CA SER A 29 -66.85 -37.55 4.00
C SER A 29 -67.23 -38.75 3.10
N ALA A 30 -66.24 -39.51 2.64
CA ALA A 30 -66.46 -40.71 1.83
C ALA A 30 -67.20 -41.83 2.59
N ALA A 31 -66.86 -42.06 3.86
CA ALA A 31 -67.55 -43.03 4.71
C ALA A 31 -69.00 -42.64 4.99
N PHE A 32 -69.28 -41.35 5.19
CA PHE A 32 -70.64 -40.84 5.32
C PHE A 32 -71.43 -41.00 4.01
N PHE A 33 -70.80 -40.77 2.85
CA PHE A 33 -71.39 -40.99 1.53
C PHE A 33 -71.79 -42.47 1.34
N VAL A 34 -70.87 -43.39 1.65
CA VAL A 34 -71.12 -44.84 1.58
C VAL A 34 -72.22 -45.25 2.55
N CYS A 35 -72.21 -44.75 3.79
CA CYS A 35 -73.21 -45.07 4.80
C CYS A 35 -74.61 -44.55 4.42
N LYS A 36 -74.72 -43.31 3.94
CA LYS A 36 -75.99 -42.74 3.46
C LYS A 36 -76.51 -43.45 2.20
N PHE A 37 -75.62 -43.86 1.30
CA PHE A 37 -75.96 -44.65 0.11
C PHE A 37 -76.59 -46.00 0.52
N PHE A 38 -75.97 -46.74 1.45
CA PHE A 38 -76.50 -48.02 1.95
C PHE A 38 -77.77 -47.89 2.80
N LEU A 39 -77.98 -46.77 3.52
CA LEU A 39 -79.17 -46.54 4.35
C LEU A 39 -80.38 -46.03 3.54
N THR A 40 -80.15 -45.31 2.44
CA THR A 40 -81.22 -44.73 1.60
C THR A 40 -81.65 -45.68 0.49
N PHE A 41 -80.70 -46.44 -0.07
CA PHE A 41 -80.95 -47.48 -1.06
C PHE A 41 -80.69 -48.83 -0.39
N SER A 42 -81.73 -49.45 0.15
CA SER A 42 -81.69 -50.79 0.74
C SER A 42 -81.39 -51.88 -0.32
N GLY A 43 -80.17 -51.89 -0.86
CA GLY A 43 -79.63 -52.96 -1.70
C GLY A 43 -80.02 -52.96 -3.18
N GLU A 44 -80.76 -51.97 -3.69
CA GLU A 44 -81.06 -51.89 -5.14
C GLU A 44 -80.15 -50.90 -5.87
N ILE A 45 -79.56 -51.36 -6.97
CA ILE A 45 -78.42 -50.73 -7.62
C ILE A 45 -78.84 -49.51 -8.48
N PHE A 46 -80.12 -49.37 -8.90
CA PHE A 46 -80.63 -48.21 -9.67
C PHE A 46 -82.17 -48.00 -9.57
N PRO A 47 -82.69 -47.00 -8.82
CA PRO A 47 -84.10 -46.58 -8.92
C PRO A 47 -84.35 -45.53 -10.00
N SER A 48 -85.59 -45.10 -10.23
CA SER A 48 -86.01 -44.29 -11.40
C SER A 48 -86.12 -42.76 -11.17
N ASN A 49 -85.87 -42.26 -9.95
CA ASN A 49 -85.83 -40.83 -9.60
C ASN A 49 -84.44 -40.39 -9.08
N VAL A 50 -83.38 -40.93 -9.69
CA VAL A 50 -81.98 -40.79 -9.21
C VAL A 50 -81.47 -39.35 -9.23
N ARG A 51 -82.06 -38.43 -9.99
CA ARG A 51 -81.39 -37.16 -10.29
C ARG A 51 -81.55 -36.08 -9.21
N ASP A 52 -82.70 -36.00 -8.56
CA ASP A 52 -83.00 -34.95 -7.58
C ASP A 52 -82.36 -35.24 -6.20
N ASP A 53 -82.48 -36.48 -5.71
CA ASP A 53 -81.85 -36.87 -4.44
C ASP A 53 -80.32 -36.84 -4.50
N TRP A 54 -79.74 -37.18 -5.65
CA TRP A 54 -78.29 -37.07 -5.87
C TRP A 54 -77.83 -35.61 -6.04
N GLY A 55 -78.68 -34.73 -6.58
CA GLY A 55 -78.44 -33.29 -6.61
C GLY A 55 -78.38 -32.69 -5.21
N THR A 56 -79.37 -33.00 -4.37
CA THR A 56 -79.46 -32.49 -2.98
C THR A 56 -78.30 -32.99 -2.10
N LEU A 57 -77.86 -34.25 -2.32
CA LEU A 57 -76.71 -34.82 -1.63
C LEU A 57 -75.40 -34.22 -2.15
N GLY A 58 -75.29 -34.01 -3.45
CA GLY A 58 -74.19 -33.27 -4.07
C GLY A 58 -74.08 -31.83 -3.55
N ASP A 59 -75.20 -31.15 -3.32
CA ASP A 59 -75.25 -29.80 -2.76
C ASP A 59 -74.82 -29.75 -1.28
N PHE A 60 -75.14 -30.78 -0.49
CA PHE A 60 -74.67 -30.88 0.89
C PHE A 60 -73.15 -31.10 0.97
N PHE A 61 -72.61 -32.02 0.17
CA PHE A 61 -71.17 -32.25 0.11
C PHE A 61 -70.44 -31.06 -0.51
N GLY A 62 -70.99 -30.46 -1.57
CA GLY A 62 -70.47 -29.23 -2.16
C GLY A 62 -70.49 -28.06 -1.18
N GLY A 63 -71.53 -27.94 -0.37
CA GLY A 63 -71.68 -26.89 0.65
C GLY A 63 -70.73 -27.02 1.84
N ILE A 64 -70.29 -28.24 2.18
CA ILE A 64 -69.33 -28.48 3.28
C ILE A 64 -67.88 -28.52 2.76
N LEU A 65 -67.63 -29.18 1.63
CA LEU A 65 -66.29 -29.35 1.08
C LEU A 65 -65.73 -28.04 0.51
N ASN A 66 -66.54 -27.20 -0.15
CA ASN A 66 -66.03 -25.94 -0.72
C ASN A 66 -65.45 -24.99 0.35
N PRO A 67 -66.12 -24.73 1.49
CA PRO A 67 -65.54 -23.93 2.57
C PRO A 67 -64.29 -24.56 3.20
N ILE A 68 -64.27 -25.90 3.39
CA ILE A 68 -63.11 -26.60 3.95
C ILE A 68 -61.91 -26.50 3.01
N PHE A 69 -62.09 -26.75 1.70
CA PHE A 69 -61.04 -26.59 0.71
C PHE A 69 -60.60 -25.14 0.58
N GLY A 70 -61.53 -24.17 0.59
CA GLY A 70 -61.21 -22.75 0.60
C GLY A 70 -60.35 -22.33 1.80
N PHE A 71 -60.68 -22.82 3.00
CA PHE A 71 -59.88 -22.58 4.20
C PHE A 71 -58.51 -23.26 4.14
N ALA A 72 -58.44 -24.51 3.66
CA ALA A 72 -57.17 -25.22 3.47
C ALA A 72 -56.26 -24.49 2.46
N SER A 73 -56.81 -24.01 1.34
CA SER A 73 -56.08 -23.19 0.37
C SER A 73 -55.58 -21.87 0.98
N PHE A 74 -56.37 -21.21 1.82
CA PHE A 74 -55.95 -20.01 2.54
C PHE A 74 -54.79 -20.29 3.51
N ILE A 75 -54.86 -21.37 4.29
CA ILE A 75 -53.77 -21.78 5.19
C ILE A 75 -52.50 -22.15 4.42
N ALA A 76 -52.63 -22.87 3.30
CA ALA A 76 -51.50 -23.20 2.43
C ALA A 76 -50.84 -21.93 1.84
N LEU A 77 -51.63 -20.94 1.42
CA LEU A 77 -51.12 -19.64 0.97
C LEU A 77 -50.39 -18.91 2.10
N LEU A 78 -50.96 -18.87 3.30
CA LEU A 78 -50.36 -18.25 4.48
C LEU A 78 -49.01 -18.90 4.83
N ALA A 79 -48.97 -20.23 4.85
CA ALA A 79 -47.74 -20.99 5.08
C ALA A 79 -46.68 -20.70 4.01
N THR A 80 -47.10 -20.58 2.75
CA THR A 80 -46.23 -20.21 1.62
C THR A 80 -45.62 -18.82 1.83
N ILE A 81 -46.43 -17.81 2.21
CA ILE A 81 -45.95 -16.44 2.48
C ILE A 81 -44.95 -16.44 3.64
N PHE A 82 -45.22 -17.18 4.71
CA PHE A 82 -44.30 -17.30 5.84
C PHE A 82 -42.96 -17.90 5.43
N TYR A 83 -42.97 -18.95 4.61
CA TYR A 83 -41.74 -19.60 4.12
C TYR A 83 -40.95 -18.67 3.19
N GLN A 84 -41.61 -18.02 2.24
CA GLN A 84 -41.00 -17.05 1.34
C GLN A 84 -40.38 -15.87 2.11
N SER A 85 -41.04 -15.38 3.16
CA SER A 85 -40.48 -14.34 4.04
C SER A 85 -39.22 -14.81 4.75
N LYS A 86 -39.18 -16.06 5.24
CA LYS A 86 -37.98 -16.65 5.86
C LYS A 86 -36.83 -16.76 4.85
N GLU A 87 -37.11 -17.20 3.63
CA GLU A 87 -36.12 -17.34 2.55
C GLU A 87 -35.56 -15.99 2.09
N LEU A 88 -36.43 -14.98 1.90
CA LEU A 88 -36.02 -13.61 1.59
C LEU A 88 -35.11 -13.02 2.67
N ASN A 89 -35.43 -13.27 3.94
CA ASN A 89 -34.59 -12.83 5.05
C ASN A 89 -33.22 -13.52 5.06
N ALA A 90 -33.18 -14.83 4.79
CA ALA A 90 -31.92 -15.58 4.66
C ALA A 90 -31.08 -15.05 3.47
N SER A 91 -31.70 -14.86 2.30
CA SER A 91 -31.06 -14.31 1.10
C SER A 91 -30.52 -12.90 1.34
N THR A 92 -31.30 -12.04 1.99
CA THR A 92 -30.86 -10.68 2.34
C THR A 92 -29.66 -10.71 3.28
N LYS A 93 -29.64 -11.63 4.25
CA LYS A 93 -28.51 -11.81 5.17
C LYS A 93 -27.26 -12.29 4.42
N GLU A 94 -27.39 -13.25 3.51
CA GLU A 94 -26.27 -13.72 2.68
C GLU A 94 -25.73 -12.62 1.76
N LEU A 95 -26.60 -11.83 1.12
CA LEU A 95 -26.21 -10.68 0.31
C LEU A 95 -25.43 -9.64 1.13
N ARG A 96 -25.86 -9.35 2.36
CA ARG A 96 -25.14 -8.44 3.27
C ARG A 96 -23.77 -8.99 3.66
N ASN A 97 -23.68 -10.28 3.97
CA ASN A 97 -22.40 -10.93 4.26
C ASN A 97 -21.46 -10.86 3.04
N SER A 98 -21.97 -11.17 1.85
CA SER A 98 -21.22 -11.09 0.59
C SER A 98 -20.77 -9.66 0.27
N ALA A 99 -21.62 -8.66 0.48
CA ALA A 99 -21.26 -7.25 0.29
C ALA A 99 -20.14 -6.84 1.24
N THR A 100 -20.20 -7.26 2.50
CA THR A 100 -19.16 -6.97 3.50
C THR A 100 -17.84 -7.65 3.13
N ALA A 101 -17.88 -8.92 2.72
CA ALA A 101 -16.71 -9.65 2.26
C ALA A 101 -16.09 -9.01 1.00
N LEU A 102 -16.91 -8.55 0.05
CA LEU A 102 -16.47 -7.86 -1.14
C LEU A 102 -15.79 -6.53 -0.81
N THR A 103 -16.30 -5.76 0.16
CA THR A 103 -15.64 -4.52 0.58
C THR A 103 -14.27 -4.76 1.20
N ALA A 104 -14.12 -5.80 2.04
CA ALA A 104 -12.82 -6.19 2.59
C ALA A 104 -11.87 -6.68 1.49
N GLN A 105 -12.38 -7.45 0.53
CA GLN A 105 -11.61 -7.91 -0.63
C GLN A 105 -11.13 -6.74 -1.50
N ASN A 106 -11.99 -5.77 -1.80
CA ASN A 106 -11.61 -4.58 -2.57
C ASN A 106 -10.47 -3.80 -1.90
N LYS A 107 -10.53 -3.63 -0.56
CA LYS A 107 -9.44 -3.00 0.19
C LYS A 107 -8.12 -3.78 0.05
N ALA A 108 -8.16 -5.11 0.13
CA ALA A 108 -6.98 -5.94 -0.06
C ALA A 108 -6.41 -5.83 -1.49
N ILE A 109 -7.26 -5.78 -2.50
CA ILE A 109 -6.85 -5.57 -3.91
C ILE A 109 -6.23 -4.18 -4.10
N GLU A 110 -6.77 -3.13 -3.47
CA GLU A 110 -6.19 -1.79 -3.51
C GLU A 110 -4.79 -1.74 -2.88
N LEU A 111 -4.56 -2.47 -1.79
CA LEU A 111 -3.24 -2.59 -1.17
C LEU A 111 -2.29 -3.40 -2.08
N GLN A 112 -2.75 -4.52 -2.62
CA GLN A 112 -1.95 -5.34 -3.53
C GLN A 112 -1.53 -4.56 -4.80
N SER A 113 -2.46 -3.82 -5.41
CA SER A 113 -2.16 -2.98 -6.59
C SER A 113 -1.20 -1.84 -6.25
N PHE A 114 -1.30 -1.28 -5.04
CA PHE A 114 -0.31 -0.33 -4.52
C PHE A 114 1.06 -0.99 -4.44
N GLU A 115 1.18 -2.15 -3.79
CA GLU A 115 2.46 -2.84 -3.60
C GLU A 115 3.10 -3.26 -4.92
N GLN A 116 2.31 -3.76 -5.88
CA GLN A 116 2.79 -4.06 -7.23
C GLN A 116 3.38 -2.83 -7.92
N THR A 117 2.67 -1.69 -7.83
CA THR A 117 3.15 -0.42 -8.39
C THR A 117 4.42 0.05 -7.68
N PHE A 118 4.46 -0.03 -6.36
CA PHE A 118 5.61 0.31 -5.52
C PHE A 118 6.85 -0.50 -5.91
N PHE A 119 6.75 -1.84 -6.02
CA PHE A 119 7.87 -2.68 -6.41
C PHE A 119 8.27 -2.45 -7.88
N SER A 120 7.32 -2.13 -8.76
CA SER A 120 7.64 -1.72 -10.12
C SER A 120 8.50 -0.46 -10.16
N TRP A 121 8.18 0.56 -9.35
CA TRP A 121 9.01 1.77 -9.23
C TRP A 121 10.42 1.47 -8.71
N ILE A 122 10.55 0.59 -7.71
CA ILE A 122 11.85 0.18 -7.17
C ILE A 122 12.68 -0.53 -8.24
N ASN A 123 12.06 -1.42 -9.02
CA ASN A 123 12.75 -2.12 -10.10
C ASN A 123 13.19 -1.13 -11.19
N THR A 124 12.31 -0.21 -11.60
CA THR A 124 12.68 0.86 -12.55
C THR A 124 13.84 1.70 -12.01
N TYR A 125 13.84 2.07 -10.73
CA TYR A 125 14.96 2.77 -10.12
C TYR A 125 16.27 1.97 -10.21
N ARG A 126 16.22 0.67 -9.90
CA ARG A 126 17.39 -0.21 -9.98
C ARG A 126 17.88 -0.37 -11.42
N ASP A 127 16.99 -0.44 -12.39
CA ASP A 127 17.33 -0.54 -13.81
C ASP A 127 17.99 0.74 -14.31
N LEU A 128 17.45 1.91 -13.92
CA LEU A 128 18.07 3.22 -14.20
C LEU A 128 19.42 3.36 -13.52
N LEU A 129 19.57 2.87 -12.29
CA LEU A 129 20.86 2.84 -11.61
C LEU A 129 21.84 1.99 -12.42
N ASN A 130 21.47 0.77 -12.79
CA ASN A 130 22.35 -0.14 -13.51
C ASN A 130 22.68 0.31 -14.94
N SER A 131 21.87 1.19 -15.54
CA SER A 131 22.13 1.74 -16.88
C SER A 131 23.18 2.87 -16.89
N ILE A 132 23.55 3.40 -15.72
CA ILE A 132 24.64 4.37 -15.59
C ILE A 132 25.95 3.66 -15.94
N SER A 133 26.64 4.12 -16.99
CA SER A 133 27.87 3.51 -17.50
C SER A 133 28.86 4.57 -17.99
N SER A 134 30.15 4.23 -18.00
CA SER A 134 31.17 5.08 -18.61
C SER A 134 31.12 4.97 -20.14
N ASN A 135 31.06 6.10 -20.85
CA ASN A 135 31.33 6.17 -22.30
C ASN A 135 32.84 6.14 -22.60
N ALA A 136 33.60 5.21 -22.01
CA ALA A 136 35.02 5.07 -22.26
C ALA A 136 35.24 3.99 -23.33
N GLY A 137 35.83 4.37 -24.47
CA GLY A 137 36.02 3.49 -25.62
C GLY A 137 36.68 2.13 -25.27
N SER A 138 35.91 1.07 -25.50
CA SER A 138 36.29 -0.28 -25.99
C SER A 138 37.53 -1.01 -25.43
N SER A 139 38.10 -0.69 -24.27
CA SER A 139 39.13 -1.55 -23.64
C SER A 139 39.19 -1.54 -22.11
N ILE A 140 38.34 -0.78 -21.42
CA ILE A 140 38.27 -0.78 -19.96
C ILE A 140 36.98 -1.49 -19.56
N LYS A 141 37.08 -2.42 -18.60
CA LYS A 141 35.95 -3.14 -18.01
C LYS A 141 34.79 -2.18 -17.76
N ASP A 142 33.68 -2.36 -18.46
CA ASP A 142 32.49 -1.49 -18.33
C ASP A 142 32.08 -1.43 -16.86
N THR A 143 32.32 -0.28 -16.22
CA THR A 143 31.83 -0.04 -14.86
C THR A 143 30.42 0.50 -14.98
N THR A 144 29.48 -0.19 -14.33
CA THR A 144 28.07 0.15 -14.36
C THR A 144 27.51 0.42 -12.96
N GLY A 145 26.39 1.15 -12.92
CA GLY A 145 25.64 1.48 -11.73
C GLY A 145 26.46 2.11 -10.62
N ARG A 146 26.42 1.52 -9.43
CA ARG A 146 27.04 2.09 -8.23
C ARG A 146 28.54 2.31 -8.37
N THR A 147 29.22 1.41 -9.09
CA THR A 147 30.66 1.56 -9.35
C THR A 147 30.93 2.78 -10.23
N GLN A 148 30.08 3.03 -11.22
CA GLN A 148 30.22 4.20 -12.07
C GLN A 148 29.92 5.49 -11.30
N LEU A 149 28.87 5.51 -10.48
CA LEU A 149 28.60 6.64 -9.57
C LEU A 149 29.79 6.90 -8.64
N TYR A 150 30.39 5.85 -8.09
CA TYR A 150 31.59 5.98 -7.26
C TYR A 150 32.75 6.57 -8.05
N ASN A 151 32.98 6.14 -9.29
CA ASN A 151 34.06 6.65 -10.13
C ASN A 151 33.87 8.14 -10.48
N LEU A 152 32.64 8.55 -10.83
CA LEU A 152 32.29 9.95 -11.10
C LEU A 152 32.48 10.84 -9.86
N TRP A 153 32.04 10.35 -8.69
CA TRP A 153 32.31 11.01 -7.43
C TRP A 153 33.80 11.07 -7.13
N ASN A 154 34.53 9.98 -7.34
CA ASN A 154 35.96 9.93 -7.06
C ASN A 154 36.73 10.90 -7.94
N SER A 155 36.36 11.05 -9.21
CA SER A 155 37.03 12.01 -10.11
C SER A 155 36.73 13.47 -9.79
N SER A 156 35.59 13.78 -9.16
CA SER A 156 35.08 15.16 -9.11
C SER A 156 34.87 15.72 -7.70
N LEU A 157 34.57 14.86 -6.72
CA LEU A 157 34.16 15.24 -5.37
C LEU A 157 34.97 14.54 -4.26
N ALA A 158 35.84 13.58 -4.59
CA ALA A 158 36.75 13.04 -3.59
C ALA A 158 37.76 14.10 -3.11
N SER A 159 38.38 13.84 -1.96
CA SER A 159 39.32 14.78 -1.32
C SER A 159 40.46 15.24 -2.24
N HIS A 160 40.97 14.39 -3.12
CA HIS A 160 42.00 14.81 -4.10
C HIS A 160 41.44 15.76 -5.16
N ALA A 161 40.22 15.54 -5.63
CA ALA A 161 39.57 16.35 -6.66
C ALA A 161 39.22 17.73 -6.11
N ILE A 162 38.63 17.76 -4.90
CA ILE A 162 38.37 19.02 -4.17
C ILE A 162 39.68 19.77 -3.97
N TYR A 163 40.73 19.10 -3.45
CA TYR A 163 42.04 19.72 -3.22
C TYR A 163 42.64 20.33 -4.48
N SER A 164 42.62 19.58 -5.59
CA SER A 164 43.10 20.10 -6.89
C SER A 164 42.26 21.27 -7.39
N SER A 165 40.97 21.33 -7.03
CA SER A 165 40.09 22.41 -7.49
C SER A 165 40.30 23.74 -6.74
N ILE A 166 40.79 23.67 -5.49
CA ILE A 166 41.08 24.83 -4.63
C ILE A 166 42.55 25.29 -4.69
N SER A 167 43.38 24.55 -5.42
CA SER A 167 44.82 24.79 -5.52
C SER A 167 45.22 25.05 -6.97
N ASP A 168 46.21 25.91 -7.17
CA ASP A 168 46.86 26.18 -8.44
C ASP A 168 48.31 25.68 -8.40
N TYR A 169 48.84 25.30 -9.56
CA TYR A 169 50.25 24.94 -9.70
C TYR A 169 51.07 26.22 -9.88
N ASP A 170 52.03 26.48 -9.00
CA ASP A 170 53.00 27.55 -9.18
C ASP A 170 54.22 27.01 -9.96
N PRO A 171 54.42 27.42 -11.22
CA PRO A 171 55.53 26.95 -12.03
C PRO A 171 56.90 27.41 -11.51
N ASN A 172 56.97 28.45 -10.67
CA ASN A 172 58.23 29.00 -10.18
C ASN A 172 58.78 28.20 -8.99
N THR A 173 57.89 27.73 -8.11
CA THR A 173 58.25 26.96 -6.91
C THR A 173 58.04 25.45 -7.10
N GLY A 174 57.38 25.04 -8.19
CA GLY A 174 57.01 23.64 -8.44
C GLY A 174 56.01 23.09 -7.43
N SER A 175 55.37 23.96 -6.65
CA SER A 175 54.50 23.61 -5.54
C SER A 175 53.03 23.94 -5.87
N MET A 176 52.11 23.19 -5.26
CA MET A 176 50.70 23.54 -5.29
C MET A 176 50.45 24.65 -4.26
N ILE A 177 49.90 25.78 -4.69
CA ILE A 177 49.50 26.90 -3.84
C ILE A 177 47.98 27.01 -3.82
N PHE A 178 47.38 27.39 -2.69
CA PHE A 178 45.93 27.62 -2.67
C PHE A 178 45.58 28.88 -3.45
N LYS A 179 44.44 28.84 -4.15
CA LYS A 179 43.86 30.05 -4.76
C LYS A 179 43.63 31.10 -3.67
N ASN A 180 43.66 32.37 -4.05
CA ASN A 180 43.55 33.50 -3.12
C ASN A 180 42.34 33.41 -2.18
N GLU A 181 41.20 32.90 -2.66
CA GLU A 181 40.00 32.72 -1.84
C GLU A 181 40.17 31.65 -0.75
N PHE A 182 41.06 30.67 -0.95
CA PHE A 182 41.40 29.61 0.00
C PHE A 182 42.76 29.78 0.69
N SER A 183 43.52 30.83 0.39
CA SER A 183 44.81 31.06 1.03
C SER A 183 44.64 31.63 2.44
N GLY A 184 45.48 31.21 3.38
CA GLY A 184 45.41 31.62 4.78
C GLY A 184 46.53 31.00 5.60
N ASP A 185 46.71 31.51 6.82
CA ASP A 185 47.58 30.85 7.79
C ASP A 185 46.80 29.75 8.50
N TYR A 186 47.13 28.50 8.18
CA TYR A 186 46.50 27.30 8.73
C TYR A 186 47.37 26.60 9.78
N GLY A 187 48.44 27.25 10.23
CA GLY A 187 49.31 26.77 11.29
C GLY A 187 50.44 25.84 10.84
N LEU A 188 51.30 25.52 11.82
CA LEU A 188 52.48 24.68 11.62
C LEU A 188 52.09 23.24 11.21
N ASN A 189 52.86 22.66 10.29
CA ASN A 189 52.68 21.32 9.72
C ASN A 189 51.45 21.12 8.82
N PHE A 190 50.69 22.18 8.51
CA PHE A 190 49.53 22.09 7.62
C PHE A 190 49.86 21.37 6.29
N GLU A 191 51.02 21.68 5.70
CA GLU A 191 51.42 21.08 4.43
C GLU A 191 51.68 19.57 4.47
N SER A 192 51.99 19.02 5.65
CA SER A 192 52.24 17.58 5.85
C SER A 192 50.97 16.74 6.02
N LEU A 193 49.81 17.40 6.16
CA LEU A 193 48.54 16.74 6.39
C LEU A 193 47.98 16.11 5.10
N SER A 194 47.09 15.12 5.24
CA SER A 194 46.36 14.57 4.11
C SER A 194 45.44 15.61 3.46
N ASN A 195 45.15 15.46 2.16
CA ASN A 195 44.21 16.35 1.45
C ASN A 195 42.87 16.48 2.17
N TYR A 196 42.37 15.36 2.72
CA TYR A 196 41.16 15.35 3.54
C TYR A 196 41.25 16.33 4.72
N LYS A 197 42.33 16.26 5.51
CA LYS A 197 42.49 17.08 6.71
C LYS A 197 42.77 18.54 6.36
N LYS A 198 43.52 18.80 5.27
CA LYS A 198 43.72 20.15 4.74
C LYS A 198 42.38 20.81 4.40
N ILE A 199 41.52 20.12 3.64
CA ILE A 199 40.17 20.62 3.27
C ILE A 199 39.31 20.84 4.52
N GLU A 200 39.37 19.92 5.50
CA GLU A 200 38.61 20.08 6.75
C GLU A 200 38.98 21.35 7.50
N ILE A 201 40.28 21.67 7.59
CA ILE A 201 40.79 22.88 8.25
C ILE A 201 40.39 24.13 7.46
N ILE A 202 40.56 24.11 6.13
CA ILE A 202 40.16 25.24 5.27
C ILE A 202 38.66 25.48 5.41
N GLY A 203 37.83 24.43 5.42
CA GLY A 203 36.38 24.52 5.58
C GLY A 203 35.95 25.11 6.94
N GLN A 204 36.77 24.97 7.99
CA GLN A 204 36.51 25.61 9.28
C GLN A 204 36.79 27.11 9.25
N HIS A 205 37.82 27.54 8.52
CA HIS A 205 38.23 28.95 8.46
C HIS A 205 37.47 29.73 7.38
N LYS A 206 37.14 29.07 6.27
CA LYS A 206 36.52 29.65 5.08
C LYS A 206 35.36 28.79 4.56
N PRO A 207 34.30 28.60 5.37
CA PRO A 207 33.21 27.68 5.05
C PRO A 207 32.45 28.04 3.78
N GLU A 208 32.19 29.33 3.56
CA GLU A 208 31.45 29.83 2.39
C GLU A 208 32.20 29.52 1.10
N ALA A 209 33.50 29.86 1.03
CA ALA A 209 34.33 29.62 -0.13
C ALA A 209 34.39 28.11 -0.48
N VAL A 210 34.58 27.25 0.52
CA VAL A 210 34.65 25.79 0.28
C VAL A 210 33.29 25.26 -0.18
N THR A 211 32.20 25.74 0.43
CA THR A 211 30.84 25.35 0.07
C THR A 211 30.48 25.76 -1.37
N ASP A 212 30.79 26.99 -1.76
CA ASP A 212 30.54 27.49 -3.12
C ASP A 212 31.33 26.68 -4.16
N GLN A 213 32.58 26.32 -3.83
CA GLN A 213 33.38 25.46 -4.68
C GLN A 213 32.82 24.03 -4.77
N LEU A 214 32.32 23.47 -3.67
CA LEU A 214 31.66 22.16 -3.69
C LEU A 214 30.40 22.16 -4.55
N PHE A 215 29.57 23.21 -4.45
CA PHE A 215 28.41 23.37 -5.33
C PHE A 215 28.83 23.51 -6.80
N LYS A 216 29.92 24.23 -7.09
CA LYS A 216 30.46 24.33 -8.45
C LYS A 216 30.90 22.97 -8.99
N LEU A 217 31.63 22.18 -8.19
CA LEU A 217 32.06 20.82 -8.58
C LEU A 217 30.86 19.90 -8.80
N TRP A 218 29.86 19.97 -7.91
CA TRP A 218 28.60 19.24 -8.08
C TRP A 218 27.89 19.62 -9.36
N SER A 219 27.74 20.93 -9.65
CA SER A 219 27.09 21.41 -10.87
C SER A 219 27.81 20.92 -12.13
N LEU A 220 29.15 20.92 -12.14
CA LEU A 220 29.92 20.38 -13.27
C LEU A 220 29.67 18.88 -13.45
N LEU A 221 29.82 18.09 -12.39
CA LEU A 221 29.55 16.64 -12.41
C LEU A 221 28.12 16.35 -12.88
N TYR A 222 27.14 17.08 -12.36
CA TYR A 222 25.73 16.89 -12.70
C TYR A 222 25.47 17.19 -14.17
N HIS A 223 25.93 18.35 -14.68
CA HIS A 223 25.67 18.74 -16.07
C HIS A 223 26.39 17.83 -17.08
N GLU A 224 27.61 17.38 -16.79
CA GLU A 224 28.33 16.45 -17.66
C GLU A 224 27.66 15.07 -17.74
N ASN A 225 26.91 14.68 -16.70
CA ASN A 225 26.29 13.36 -16.58
C ASN A 225 24.75 13.43 -16.51
N GLU A 226 24.15 14.57 -16.87
CA GLU A 226 22.72 14.85 -16.67
C GLU A 226 21.84 13.80 -17.37
N TYR A 227 22.25 13.39 -18.57
CA TYR A 227 21.55 12.41 -19.39
C TYR A 227 21.40 11.03 -18.72
N GLN A 228 22.28 10.67 -17.78
CA GLN A 228 22.19 9.42 -17.01
C GLN A 228 21.53 9.64 -15.64
N ILE A 229 21.86 10.74 -14.96
CA ILE A 229 21.59 10.90 -13.52
C ILE A 229 20.25 11.60 -13.23
N ASP A 230 19.75 12.49 -14.12
CA ASP A 230 18.48 13.20 -13.90
C ASP A 230 17.31 12.23 -13.67
N SER A 231 17.24 11.18 -14.50
CA SER A 231 16.18 10.18 -14.42
C SER A 231 16.18 9.44 -13.06
N LEU A 232 17.35 9.24 -12.47
CA LEU A 232 17.53 8.59 -11.17
C LEU A 232 16.86 9.40 -10.05
N PHE A 233 17.22 10.69 -9.94
CA PHE A 233 16.67 11.58 -8.92
C PHE A 233 15.17 11.78 -9.08
N ARG A 234 14.74 11.98 -10.33
CA ARG A 234 13.33 12.17 -10.66
C ARG A 234 12.50 10.94 -10.28
N THR A 235 13.03 9.74 -10.48
CA THR A 235 12.35 8.48 -10.14
C THR A 235 12.21 8.30 -8.63
N VAL A 236 13.28 8.52 -7.87
CA VAL A 236 13.21 8.46 -6.39
C VAL A 236 12.25 9.51 -5.85
N TYR A 237 12.36 10.76 -6.30
CA TYR A 237 11.46 11.83 -5.90
C TYR A 237 10.00 11.49 -6.21
N ARG A 238 9.70 11.00 -7.42
CA ARG A 238 8.35 10.62 -7.83
C ARG A 238 7.79 9.45 -7.03
N LEU A 239 8.61 8.46 -6.71
CA LEU A 239 8.23 7.34 -5.86
C LEU A 239 7.86 7.84 -4.45
N LEU A 240 8.70 8.69 -3.85
CA LEU A 240 8.46 9.21 -2.51
C LEU A 240 7.23 10.12 -2.43
N ILE A 241 7.04 11.03 -3.38
CA ILE A 241 5.84 11.89 -3.41
C ILE A 241 4.57 11.07 -3.72
N TRP A 242 4.66 10.00 -4.51
CA TRP A 242 3.55 9.10 -4.76
C TRP A 242 3.13 8.36 -3.48
N ILE A 243 4.07 7.88 -2.67
CA ILE A 243 3.78 7.31 -1.34
C ILE A 243 3.19 8.37 -0.42
N ASP A 244 3.82 9.55 -0.36
CA ASP A 244 3.43 10.63 0.54
C ASP A 244 2.00 11.14 0.29
N SER A 245 1.60 11.16 -0.98
CA SER A 245 0.30 11.67 -1.44
C SER A 245 -0.87 10.68 -1.28
N GLN A 246 -0.62 9.42 -0.86
CA GLN A 246 -1.71 8.46 -0.64
C GLN A 246 -2.67 8.92 0.47
N GLN A 247 -3.97 8.68 0.28
CA GLN A 247 -5.00 9.06 1.25
C GLN A 247 -4.88 8.22 2.54
N PRO A 248 -5.20 8.78 3.72
CA PRO A 248 -5.12 8.04 5.00
C PRO A 248 -5.96 6.76 5.06
N GLN A 249 -7.06 6.66 4.28
CA GLN A 249 -7.84 5.41 4.22
C GLN A 249 -7.08 4.29 3.50
N ARG A 250 -6.21 4.64 2.55
CA ARG A 250 -5.39 3.68 1.80
C ARG A 250 -4.07 3.40 2.51
N LEU A 251 -3.33 4.44 2.90
CA LEU A 251 -2.10 4.33 3.68
C LEU A 251 -2.05 5.35 4.81
N ASN A 252 -1.93 4.87 6.03
CA ASN A 252 -1.68 5.73 7.18
C ASN A 252 -0.20 6.15 7.28
N SER A 253 0.11 7.07 8.20
CA SER A 253 1.47 7.60 8.39
C SER A 253 2.51 6.52 8.71
N ALA A 254 2.15 5.48 9.47
CA ALA A 254 3.06 4.38 9.82
C ALA A 254 3.36 3.48 8.61
N GLN A 255 2.37 3.21 7.78
CA GLN A 255 2.54 2.46 6.53
C GLN A 255 3.37 3.26 5.51
N LYS A 256 3.13 4.57 5.38
CA LYS A 256 3.98 5.45 4.54
C LYS A 256 5.43 5.42 5.01
N TRP A 257 5.66 5.55 6.31
CA TRP A 257 6.99 5.42 6.91
C TRP A 257 7.63 4.06 6.57
N LEU A 258 6.87 2.97 6.70
CA LEU A 258 7.34 1.62 6.36
C LEU A 258 7.79 1.54 4.90
N TYR A 259 6.97 1.95 3.93
CA TYR A 259 7.35 1.88 2.51
C TYR A 259 8.55 2.77 2.18
N VAL A 260 8.65 3.97 2.76
CA VAL A 260 9.84 4.82 2.56
C VAL A 260 11.07 4.24 3.24
N SER A 261 10.94 3.57 4.39
CA SER A 261 12.05 2.88 5.06
C SER A 261 12.61 1.73 4.22
N ILE A 262 11.76 1.02 3.48
CA ILE A 262 12.18 -0.01 2.53
C ILE A 262 13.03 0.62 1.42
N ILE A 263 12.60 1.75 0.84
CA ILE A 263 13.40 2.47 -0.17
C ILE A 263 14.74 2.92 0.42
N ARG A 264 14.70 3.57 1.59
CA ARG A 264 15.89 4.08 2.28
C ARG A 264 16.92 2.98 2.54
N SER A 265 16.48 1.78 2.94
CA SER A 265 17.36 0.63 3.16
C SER A 265 18.07 0.11 1.90
N GLN A 266 17.55 0.43 0.71
CA GLN A 266 18.14 0.04 -0.57
C GLN A 266 19.13 1.07 -1.13
N LEU A 267 19.13 2.30 -0.60
CA LEU A 267 20.07 3.35 -1.01
C LEU A 267 21.45 3.05 -0.44
N SER A 268 22.45 2.95 -1.30
CA SER A 268 23.85 2.87 -0.87
C SER A 268 24.37 4.25 -0.49
N TRP A 269 25.50 4.26 0.21
CA TRP A 269 26.20 5.50 0.60
C TRP A 269 26.39 6.46 -0.58
N ILE A 270 26.83 5.96 -1.75
CA ILE A 270 27.06 6.82 -2.91
C ILE A 270 25.76 7.43 -3.46
N GLU A 271 24.67 6.66 -3.49
CA GLU A 271 23.35 7.18 -3.88
C GLU A 271 22.90 8.28 -2.90
N MET A 272 23.13 8.09 -1.60
CA MET A 272 22.79 9.08 -0.57
C MET A 272 23.63 10.35 -0.67
N VAL A 273 24.93 10.25 -0.99
CA VAL A 273 25.80 11.42 -1.26
C VAL A 273 25.26 12.23 -2.44
N TYR A 274 24.90 11.57 -3.54
CA TYR A 274 24.32 12.24 -4.70
C TYR A 274 23.00 12.93 -4.37
N LEU A 275 22.13 12.27 -3.60
CA LEU A 275 20.88 12.85 -3.10
C LEU A 275 21.13 14.04 -2.17
N TYR A 276 22.18 13.98 -1.33
CA TYR A 276 22.55 15.07 -0.43
C TYR A 276 22.87 16.34 -1.22
N TYR A 277 23.78 16.26 -2.19
CA TYR A 277 24.10 17.42 -3.04
C TYR A 277 22.89 17.89 -3.82
N ASN A 278 22.15 16.98 -4.47
CA ASN A 278 21.00 17.33 -5.30
C ASN A 278 19.92 18.07 -4.50
N GLY A 279 19.57 17.59 -3.31
CA GLY A 279 18.51 18.19 -2.48
C GLY A 279 18.85 19.58 -1.92
N LEU A 280 20.13 19.96 -1.87
CA LEU A 280 20.57 21.31 -1.49
C LEU A 280 20.62 22.30 -2.67
N THR A 281 20.42 21.83 -3.90
CA THR A 281 20.30 22.70 -5.08
C THR A 281 18.87 23.21 -5.25
N GLY A 282 18.68 24.32 -5.99
CA GLY A 282 17.37 24.93 -6.20
C GLY A 282 16.31 23.98 -6.79
N LEU A 283 16.72 23.07 -7.68
CA LEU A 283 15.86 22.02 -8.25
C LEU A 283 15.41 20.97 -7.21
N GLY A 284 16.22 20.74 -6.18
CA GLY A 284 16.00 19.76 -5.13
C GLY A 284 15.21 20.25 -3.91
N SER A 285 14.81 21.53 -3.85
CA SER A 285 14.10 22.11 -2.70
C SER A 285 12.83 21.34 -2.28
N LYS A 286 12.04 20.86 -3.23
CA LYS A 286 10.86 20.01 -2.95
C LYS A 286 11.26 18.62 -2.42
N PHE A 287 12.40 18.12 -2.86
CA PHE A 287 12.92 16.83 -2.44
C PHE A 287 13.49 16.93 -1.01
N LYS A 288 14.13 18.05 -0.65
CA LYS A 288 14.59 18.35 0.72
C LYS A 288 13.49 18.13 1.76
N ILE A 289 12.26 18.56 1.48
CA ILE A 289 11.11 18.36 2.38
C ILE A 289 10.86 16.86 2.64
N LEU A 290 10.91 16.03 1.61
CA LEU A 290 10.71 14.57 1.75
C LEU A 290 11.91 13.89 2.43
N ILE A 291 13.12 14.35 2.13
CA ILE A 291 14.36 13.87 2.77
C ILE A 291 14.27 14.06 4.29
N GLU A 292 13.88 15.26 4.73
CA GLU A 292 13.73 15.59 6.14
C GLU A 292 12.54 14.87 6.78
N LYS A 293 11.41 14.76 6.07
CA LYS A 293 10.20 14.09 6.57
C LYS A 293 10.43 12.61 6.88
N TYR A 294 11.26 11.93 6.10
CA TYR A 294 11.44 10.48 6.18
C TYR A 294 12.85 10.04 6.59
N ALA A 295 13.66 10.96 7.12
CA ALA A 295 15.04 10.70 7.56
C ALA A 295 15.88 9.95 6.53
N LEU A 296 15.88 10.40 5.27
CA LEU A 296 16.56 9.69 4.18
C LEU A 296 18.06 9.48 4.44
N PHE A 297 18.70 10.32 5.25
CA PHE A 297 20.13 10.31 5.55
C PHE A 297 20.50 9.75 6.93
N ASP A 298 19.59 9.04 7.60
CA ASP A 298 19.82 8.40 8.91
C ASP A 298 21.06 7.47 8.94
N ASN A 299 21.40 6.86 7.79
CA ASN A 299 22.59 6.00 7.64
C ASN A 299 23.73 6.66 6.85
N LEU A 300 23.69 7.99 6.62
CA LEU A 300 24.73 8.69 5.88
C LEU A 300 25.98 8.86 6.76
N SER A 301 27.10 8.26 6.35
CA SER A 301 28.40 8.54 6.95
C SER A 301 29.06 9.75 6.30
N PHE A 302 29.50 10.69 7.14
CA PHE A 302 30.25 11.88 6.73
C PHE A 302 31.76 11.66 6.65
N ASP A 303 32.28 10.55 7.18
CA ASP A 303 33.73 10.35 7.23
C ASP A 303 34.33 10.01 5.86
N SER A 304 33.53 9.40 4.98
CA SER A 304 33.97 8.99 3.63
C SER A 304 33.98 10.13 2.60
N ASP A 305 33.24 11.22 2.83
CA ASP A 305 33.19 12.38 1.93
C ASP A 305 33.34 13.68 2.73
N ILE A 306 34.49 14.33 2.55
CA ILE A 306 34.83 15.58 3.24
C ILE A 306 33.93 16.75 2.81
N GLY A 307 33.42 16.74 1.58
CA GLY A 307 32.54 17.78 1.06
C GLY A 307 31.22 17.81 1.83
N ILE A 308 30.53 16.67 1.95
CA ILE A 308 29.29 16.60 2.74
C ILE A 308 29.54 16.86 4.23
N LYS A 309 30.71 16.49 4.76
CA LYS A 309 31.08 16.76 6.16
C LYS A 309 31.23 18.26 6.43
N VAL A 310 31.96 18.96 5.55
CA VAL A 310 32.14 20.42 5.65
C VAL A 310 30.79 21.11 5.48
N MET A 311 30.02 20.73 4.46
CA MET A 311 28.69 21.30 4.22
C MET A 311 27.75 21.09 5.42
N ASN A 312 27.67 19.87 5.95
CA ASN A 312 26.78 19.58 7.08
C ASN A 312 27.14 20.37 8.35
N LYS A 313 28.43 20.61 8.57
CA LYS A 313 28.92 21.32 9.76
C LYS A 313 28.83 22.84 9.64
N HIS A 314 28.95 23.37 8.43
CA HIS A 314 29.21 24.79 8.22
C HIS A 314 28.21 25.53 7.33
N LEU A 315 27.27 24.84 6.66
CA LEU A 315 26.19 25.55 5.98
C LEU A 315 25.27 26.25 7.00
N PRO A 316 24.77 27.46 6.68
CA PRO A 316 23.71 28.10 7.45
C PRO A 316 22.43 27.27 7.52
N LEU A 317 21.71 27.44 8.64
CA LEU A 317 20.31 27.01 8.93
C LEU A 317 19.44 26.80 7.68
N GLU A 318 19.34 27.88 6.90
CA GLU A 318 18.40 28.03 5.81
C GLU A 318 18.77 27.19 4.58
N ARG A 319 20.05 26.87 4.43
CA ARG A 319 20.60 26.14 3.28
C ARG A 319 20.94 24.70 3.63
N SER A 320 21.01 24.31 4.90
CA SER A 320 21.31 22.93 5.31
C SER A 320 20.04 22.09 5.52
N TYR A 321 20.23 20.77 5.65
CA TYR A 321 19.17 19.87 6.07
C TYR A 321 18.90 20.01 7.57
N SER A 322 17.64 19.86 7.97
CA SER A 322 17.27 19.74 9.37
C SER A 322 17.77 18.42 9.98
N ASN A 323 17.87 18.34 11.31
CA ASN A 323 18.38 17.15 12.01
C ASN A 323 17.52 15.90 11.73
N GLU A 324 16.25 16.09 11.40
CA GLU A 324 15.29 15.06 11.02
C GLU A 324 15.72 14.29 9.77
N ALA A 325 16.47 14.91 8.85
CA ALA A 325 17.04 14.21 7.70
C ALA A 325 18.00 13.08 8.11
N PHE A 326 18.66 13.21 9.27
CA PHE A 326 19.72 12.31 9.75
C PHE A 326 19.32 11.48 10.97
N SER A 327 18.05 11.55 11.40
CA SER A 327 17.57 10.79 12.56
C SER A 327 16.16 10.27 12.34
N SER A 328 16.05 8.95 12.20
CA SER A 328 14.77 8.25 12.14
C SER A 328 13.90 8.52 13.37
N GLU A 329 14.50 8.70 14.54
CA GLU A 329 13.77 9.00 15.78
C GLU A 329 13.10 10.38 15.71
N LEU A 330 13.89 11.42 15.39
CA LEU A 330 13.38 12.80 15.32
C LEU A 330 12.32 12.96 14.23
N ALA A 331 12.53 12.35 13.07
CA ALA A 331 11.56 12.41 11.97
C ALA A 331 10.24 11.71 12.32
N ARG A 332 10.28 10.56 13.01
CA ARG A 332 9.05 9.88 13.48
C ARG A 332 8.30 10.69 14.52
N GLU A 333 9.03 11.27 15.48
CA GLU A 333 8.44 12.14 16.50
C GLU A 333 7.69 13.31 15.84
N LYS A 334 8.28 13.95 14.82
CA LYS A 334 7.65 15.04 14.05
C LYS A 334 6.41 14.60 13.27
N LEU A 335 6.34 13.32 12.87
CA LEU A 335 5.18 12.71 12.22
C LEU A 335 4.11 12.21 13.20
N GLY A 336 4.33 12.33 14.52
CA GLY A 336 3.45 11.77 15.55
C GLY A 336 3.49 10.25 15.63
N LEU A 337 4.59 9.63 15.17
CA LEU A 337 4.82 8.19 15.20
C LEU A 337 5.66 7.78 16.43
N PRO A 338 5.59 6.51 16.86
CA PRO A 338 6.45 6.00 17.93
C PRO A 338 7.94 6.16 17.61
N LYS A 339 8.74 6.45 18.65
CA LYS A 339 10.20 6.52 18.56
C LYS A 339 10.85 5.17 18.30
N SER A 340 10.21 4.06 18.69
CA SER A 340 10.72 2.70 18.42
C SER A 340 10.30 2.22 17.03
N SER A 341 11.26 1.61 16.32
CA SER A 341 11.00 1.08 14.97
C SER A 341 10.00 -0.08 15.03
N GLU A 342 10.08 -0.89 16.08
CA GLU A 342 9.20 -2.02 16.31
C GLU A 342 7.76 -1.56 16.55
N ASP A 343 7.58 -0.52 17.38
CA ASP A 343 6.25 0.05 17.67
C ASP A 343 5.64 0.69 16.42
N THR A 344 6.47 1.35 15.59
CA THR A 344 6.01 1.92 14.31
C THR A 344 5.59 0.82 13.34
N LEU A 345 6.33 -0.29 13.29
CA LEU A 345 6.00 -1.46 12.47
C LEU A 345 4.72 -2.14 12.96
N ALA A 346 4.55 -2.30 14.27
CA ALA A 346 3.33 -2.83 14.86
C ALA A 346 2.11 -1.95 14.54
N LEU A 347 2.27 -0.62 14.56
CA LEU A 347 1.21 0.31 14.15
C LEU A 347 0.88 0.15 12.66
N ALA A 348 1.86 -0.11 11.80
CA ALA A 348 1.63 -0.31 10.37
C ALA A 348 0.87 -1.62 10.07
N THR A 349 1.12 -2.68 10.84
CA THR A 349 0.52 -4.02 10.64
C THR A 349 -0.84 -4.19 11.31
N THR A 350 -1.13 -3.47 12.39
CA THR A 350 -2.41 -3.60 13.13
C THR A 350 -3.59 -2.88 12.47
N THR A 351 -3.33 -1.97 11.54
CA THR A 351 -4.36 -1.18 10.81
C THR A 351 -4.79 -1.75 9.46
N SER A 352 -4.33 -2.94 9.06
CA SER A 352 -4.69 -3.59 7.79
C SER A 352 -6.13 -4.09 7.77
#